data_AF-A0A542S8V3-F1
#
_entry.id   AF-A0A542S8V3-F1
#
_cell.length_a   1.000
_cell.length_b   1.000
_cell.length_c   1.000
_cell.angle_alpha   90.00
_cell.angle_beta   90.00
_cell.angle_gamma   90.00
#
_symmetry.space_group_name_H-M   'P 1'
#
loop_
_entity.id
_entity.type
_entity.pdbx_description
1 polymer ?
#
loop_
_entity_poly.entity_id
_entity_poly.type
_entity_poly.pdbx_seq_one_letter_code
_entity_poly.pdbx_strand_id
1 'polypeptide(L)'
;MTLRHRFTLRSASAGAVLGLAASTAVVLGTAGTASATPIDFSCDVPILGPNTFSVDVSTNAPATAPAGTSVSPTVTSVMTVPAGLADTMRGLLGTDQIGGTVQATNLVNGVAVPMTITIPTTTVPASGPIALTGTGVMPAFTAGPEGTTHEITAGAQKVGMVLLNDGTPSPFDIPCTPAAGQNTLIGSVKATAAPASTTTLKAKYVKKSRKATVTASVSAPGANPSGTITFTLKKGKKVKTKTVAITGGTAKATFKKLPKGKYKVTASYTGSVGSSSATTKLKVR
;
A
#
# COMPACT_ATOMS: atom_id res chain seq x y z
N MET A 1 77.97 -31.96 -10.45
CA MET A 1 76.97 -32.90 -10.98
C MET A 1 75.61 -32.22 -10.92
N THR A 2 74.91 -32.18 -12.08
CA THR A 2 73.46 -32.01 -12.30
C THR A 2 72.73 -30.78 -11.73
N LEU A 3 71.78 -30.13 -12.40
CA LEU A 3 71.35 -30.00 -13.79
C LEU A 3 70.28 -28.89 -13.77
N ARG A 4 70.16 -28.15 -14.88
CA ARG A 4 69.21 -27.07 -15.16
C ARG A 4 67.74 -27.45 -14.88
N HIS A 5 66.91 -26.46 -14.54
CA HIS A 5 65.70 -26.18 -15.34
C HIS A 5 65.14 -24.76 -15.14
N ARG A 6 65.05 -24.03 -16.26
CA ARG A 6 64.25 -22.82 -16.43
C ARG A 6 62.79 -23.23 -16.58
N PHE A 7 61.88 -22.58 -15.87
CA PHE A 7 60.44 -22.62 -16.16
C PHE A 7 59.91 -21.19 -16.30
N THR A 8 59.68 -20.82 -17.55
CA THR A 8 58.92 -19.65 -17.99
C THR A 8 57.42 -19.95 -17.87
N LEU A 9 56.69 -19.19 -17.06
CA LEU A 9 55.23 -19.18 -17.06
C LEU A 9 54.74 -17.87 -17.68
N ARG A 10 54.12 -18.02 -18.86
CA ARG A 10 53.33 -17.00 -19.55
C ARG A 10 52.01 -16.81 -18.80
N SER A 11 51.77 -15.63 -18.25
CA SER A 11 50.47 -15.25 -17.69
C SER A 11 49.63 -14.62 -18.79
N ALA A 12 48.58 -15.33 -19.22
CA ALA A 12 47.54 -14.81 -20.10
C ALA A 12 46.58 -13.93 -19.29
N SER A 13 46.46 -12.66 -19.67
CA SER A 13 45.48 -11.71 -19.13
C SER A 13 44.11 -11.95 -19.78
N ALA A 14 43.17 -12.53 -19.03
CA ALA A 14 41.75 -12.57 -19.39
C ALA A 14 41.09 -11.25 -18.94
N GLY A 15 40.71 -10.41 -19.90
CA GLY A 15 39.95 -9.19 -19.66
C GLY A 15 38.49 -9.52 -19.35
N ALA A 16 38.04 -9.19 -18.14
CA ALA A 16 36.64 -9.27 -17.75
C ALA A 16 35.92 -7.97 -18.16
N VAL A 17 34.99 -8.08 -19.10
CA VAL A 17 34.06 -7.01 -19.50
C VAL A 17 33.00 -6.89 -18.40
N LEU A 18 33.05 -5.80 -17.63
CA LEU A 18 32.01 -5.41 -16.68
C LEU A 18 30.80 -4.85 -17.45
N GLY A 19 29.82 -5.71 -17.73
CA GLY A 19 28.48 -5.30 -18.16
C GLY A 19 27.68 -4.80 -16.96
N LEU A 20 27.37 -3.50 -16.94
CA LEU A 20 26.40 -2.93 -16.01
C LEU A 20 24.99 -3.42 -16.37
N ALA A 21 24.54 -4.50 -15.74
CA ALA A 21 23.12 -4.83 -15.71
C ALA A 21 22.44 -3.93 -14.67
N ALA A 22 21.66 -2.96 -15.13
CA ALA A 22 20.74 -2.20 -14.29
C ALA A 22 19.66 -3.16 -13.75
N SER A 23 19.94 -3.75 -12.59
CA SER A 23 18.99 -4.61 -11.89
C SER A 23 17.98 -3.70 -11.19
N THR A 24 16.76 -3.64 -11.69
CA THR A 24 15.61 -3.16 -10.93
C THR A 24 15.36 -4.17 -9.81
N ALA A 25 16.04 -3.99 -8.68
CA ALA A 25 15.75 -4.73 -7.47
C ALA A 25 14.31 -4.38 -7.04
N VAL A 26 13.38 -5.28 -7.32
CA VAL A 26 12.07 -5.27 -6.67
C VAL A 26 12.36 -5.47 -5.20
N VAL A 27 12.23 -4.40 -4.42
CA VAL A 27 12.28 -4.49 -2.95
C VAL A 27 11.04 -5.26 -2.55
N LEU A 28 11.18 -6.58 -2.41
CA LEU A 28 10.22 -7.41 -1.70
C LEU A 28 10.24 -6.92 -0.25
N GLY A 29 9.35 -5.99 0.08
CA GLY A 29 9.10 -5.64 1.47
C GLY A 29 8.70 -6.92 2.20
N THR A 30 9.40 -7.26 3.28
CA THR A 30 8.98 -8.35 4.15
C THR A 30 7.57 -8.06 4.63
N ALA A 31 6.66 -9.02 4.50
CA ALA A 31 5.29 -8.89 5.00
C ALA A 31 5.31 -8.55 6.50
N GLY A 32 4.33 -7.77 6.96
CA GLY A 32 4.18 -7.42 8.37
C GLY A 32 4.00 -8.64 9.26
N THR A 33 4.28 -8.49 10.56
CA THR A 33 4.01 -9.55 11.54
C THR A 33 2.50 -9.76 11.63
N ALA A 34 2.06 -10.95 11.21
CA ALA A 34 0.68 -11.44 11.32
C ALA A 34 0.55 -12.39 12.52
N SER A 35 -0.67 -12.65 12.98
CA SER A 35 -0.92 -13.82 13.82
C SER A 35 -0.58 -15.08 13.02
N ALA A 36 0.15 -16.01 13.65
CA ALA A 36 0.52 -17.28 13.04
C ALA A 36 -0.59 -18.34 13.16
N THR A 37 -1.65 -18.06 13.92
CA THR A 37 -2.73 -19.02 14.20
C THR A 37 -3.96 -18.75 13.33
N PRO A 38 -4.64 -19.79 12.85
CA PRO A 38 -5.96 -19.66 12.26
C PRO A 38 -6.91 -18.91 13.19
N ILE A 39 -7.84 -18.17 12.59
CA ILE A 39 -8.88 -17.41 13.30
C ILE A 39 -10.14 -18.25 13.30
N ASP A 40 -10.70 -18.51 14.48
CA ASP A 40 -11.97 -19.24 14.59
C ASP A 40 -13.13 -18.28 14.37
N PHE A 41 -13.98 -18.58 13.39
CA PHE A 41 -15.20 -17.86 13.11
C PHE A 41 -16.40 -18.69 13.57
N SER A 42 -17.22 -18.10 14.44
CA SER A 42 -18.56 -18.62 14.73
C SER A 42 -19.50 -18.16 13.63
N CYS A 43 -20.06 -19.12 12.91
CA CYS A 43 -20.88 -18.91 11.72
C CYS A 43 -22.26 -19.54 11.91
N ASP A 44 -23.32 -18.79 11.63
CA ASP A 44 -24.68 -19.33 11.64
C ASP A 44 -25.00 -19.93 10.28
N VAL A 45 -24.75 -21.23 10.13
CA VAL A 45 -24.99 -21.94 8.88
C VAL A 45 -26.48 -22.25 8.75
N PRO A 46 -27.13 -21.88 7.63
CA PRO A 46 -28.52 -22.26 7.39
C PRO A 46 -28.69 -23.77 7.55
N ILE A 47 -29.72 -24.21 8.26
CA ILE A 47 -30.07 -25.63 8.55
C ILE A 47 -29.16 -26.29 9.61
N LEU A 48 -27.85 -26.02 9.63
CA LEU A 48 -26.92 -26.67 10.58
C LEU A 48 -26.76 -25.90 11.91
N GLY A 49 -27.20 -24.65 11.96
CA GLY A 49 -27.05 -23.80 13.14
C GLY A 49 -25.61 -23.31 13.33
N PRO A 50 -25.25 -22.86 14.55
CA PRO A 50 -23.95 -22.27 14.83
C PRO A 50 -22.85 -23.33 14.69
N ASN A 51 -21.86 -23.04 13.85
CA ASN A 51 -20.68 -23.86 13.64
C ASN A 51 -19.42 -23.00 13.67
N THR A 52 -18.33 -23.57 14.16
CA THR A 52 -17.04 -22.88 14.21
C THR A 52 -16.16 -23.35 13.06
N PHE A 53 -15.58 -22.42 12.33
CA PHE A 53 -14.63 -22.68 11.25
C PHE A 53 -13.30 -22.00 11.55
N SER A 54 -12.22 -22.76 11.55
CA SER A 54 -10.86 -22.21 11.60
C SER A 54 -10.46 -21.74 10.20
N VAL A 55 -10.08 -20.47 10.10
CA VAL A 55 -9.77 -19.82 8.82
C VAL A 55 -8.37 -19.22 8.89
N ASP A 56 -7.52 -19.61 7.94
CA ASP A 56 -6.22 -18.98 7.74
C ASP A 56 -6.42 -17.65 7.01
N VAL A 57 -6.34 -16.55 7.75
CA VAL A 57 -6.44 -15.20 7.18
C VAL A 57 -5.08 -14.55 7.20
N SER A 58 -4.61 -14.14 6.02
CA SER A 58 -3.32 -13.48 5.84
C SER A 58 -3.44 -12.22 5.00
N THR A 59 -2.45 -11.35 5.09
CA THR A 59 -2.36 -10.16 4.25
C THR A 59 -0.95 -9.98 3.72
N ASN A 60 -0.82 -9.39 2.52
CA ASN A 60 0.47 -8.99 1.96
C ASN A 60 0.89 -7.57 2.37
N ALA A 61 0.27 -7.02 3.43
CA ALA A 61 0.63 -5.70 3.93
C ALA A 61 2.14 -5.61 4.23
N PRO A 62 2.81 -4.55 3.78
CA PRO A 62 4.24 -4.40 4.02
C PRO A 62 4.49 -4.19 5.51
N ALA A 63 5.57 -4.74 6.06
CA ALA A 63 5.92 -4.53 7.47
C ALA A 63 6.13 -3.05 7.82
N THR A 64 6.55 -2.25 6.85
CA THR A 64 6.77 -0.82 7.03
C THR A 64 6.27 -0.01 5.85
N ALA A 65 5.89 1.25 6.10
CA ALA A 65 5.55 2.22 5.06
C ALA A 65 6.00 3.62 5.50
N PRO A 66 6.56 4.46 4.60
CA PRO A 66 6.86 5.84 4.94
C PRO A 66 5.59 6.61 5.32
N ALA A 67 5.70 7.51 6.30
CA ALA A 67 4.59 8.34 6.75
C ALA A 67 3.92 9.08 5.57
N GLY A 68 2.59 9.08 5.54
CA GLY A 68 1.78 9.67 4.47
C GLY A 68 1.60 8.79 3.23
N THR A 69 2.22 7.61 3.17
CA THR A 69 2.06 6.67 2.05
C THR A 69 0.72 5.96 2.13
N SER A 70 0.06 5.79 0.97
CA SER A 70 -1.17 5.01 0.85
C SER A 70 -0.84 3.52 0.76
N VAL A 71 -1.46 2.70 1.60
CA VAL A 71 -1.26 1.25 1.69
C VAL A 71 -2.59 0.55 1.42
N SER A 72 -2.61 -0.33 0.42
CA SER A 72 -3.81 -1.08 -0.01
C SER A 72 -3.44 -2.55 -0.18
N PRO A 73 -3.42 -3.32 0.91
CA PRO A 73 -2.98 -4.70 0.87
C PRO A 73 -4.08 -5.65 0.38
N THR A 74 -3.66 -6.76 -0.19
CA THR A 74 -4.51 -7.92 -0.46
C THR A 74 -4.66 -8.73 0.83
N VAL A 75 -5.87 -9.21 1.08
CA VAL A 75 -6.21 -10.19 2.11
C VAL A 75 -6.51 -11.52 1.41
N THR A 76 -5.89 -12.58 1.89
CA THR A 76 -6.13 -13.96 1.44
C THR A 76 -6.71 -14.73 2.60
N SER A 77 -7.81 -15.44 2.35
CA SER A 77 -8.52 -16.26 3.33
C SER A 77 -8.57 -17.69 2.83
N VAL A 78 -8.14 -18.66 3.64
CA VAL A 78 -8.25 -20.09 3.32
C VAL A 78 -9.11 -20.75 4.40
N MET A 79 -10.25 -21.28 3.98
CA MET A 79 -11.18 -22.03 4.83
C MET A 79 -11.19 -23.48 4.39
N THR A 80 -11.07 -24.40 5.35
CA THR A 80 -11.22 -25.83 5.07
C THR A 80 -12.60 -26.31 5.50
N VAL A 81 -13.41 -26.75 4.54
CA VAL A 81 -14.67 -27.44 4.78
C VAL A 81 -14.35 -28.86 5.26
N PRO A 82 -14.77 -29.27 6.46
CA PRO A 82 -14.50 -30.61 6.98
C PRO A 82 -15.11 -31.71 6.10
N ALA A 83 -14.46 -32.87 6.07
CA ALA A 83 -14.86 -33.98 5.19
C ALA A 83 -16.33 -34.39 5.35
N GLY A 84 -16.87 -34.45 6.57
CA GLY A 84 -18.28 -34.82 6.79
C GLY A 84 -19.29 -33.82 6.22
N LEU A 85 -18.98 -32.52 6.28
CA LEU A 85 -19.80 -31.49 5.63
C LEU A 85 -19.66 -31.57 4.11
N ALA A 86 -18.43 -31.76 3.62
CA ALA A 86 -18.16 -31.96 2.20
C ALA A 86 -18.88 -33.20 1.63
N ASP A 87 -18.94 -34.31 2.37
CA ASP A 87 -19.69 -35.52 2.00
C ASP A 87 -21.20 -35.25 1.92
N THR A 88 -21.72 -34.45 2.85
CA THR A 88 -23.13 -34.02 2.82
C THR A 88 -23.41 -33.18 1.56
N MET A 89 -22.52 -32.25 1.22
CA MET A 89 -22.65 -31.43 0.00
C MET A 89 -22.60 -32.28 -1.27
N ARG A 90 -21.69 -33.26 -1.35
CA ARG A 90 -21.60 -34.20 -2.48
C ARG A 90 -22.82 -35.09 -2.59
N GLY A 91 -23.19 -35.76 -1.51
CA GLY A 91 -24.20 -36.82 -1.53
C GLY A 91 -25.63 -36.30 -1.51
N LEU A 92 -25.94 -35.38 -0.60
CA LEU A 92 -27.31 -34.89 -0.40
C LEU A 92 -27.67 -33.76 -1.36
N LEU A 93 -26.73 -32.84 -1.61
CA LEU A 93 -26.98 -31.65 -2.43
C LEU A 93 -26.51 -31.81 -3.88
N GLY A 94 -25.77 -32.87 -4.21
CA GLY A 94 -25.21 -33.09 -5.54
C GLY A 94 -24.22 -32.01 -5.97
N THR A 95 -23.58 -31.32 -5.02
CA THR A 95 -22.70 -30.18 -5.33
C THR A 95 -21.41 -30.65 -6.00
N ASP A 96 -21.13 -30.13 -7.20
CA ASP A 96 -19.93 -30.41 -8.00
C ASP A 96 -18.95 -29.23 -8.07
N GLN A 97 -19.43 -28.00 -7.85
CA GLN A 97 -18.58 -26.82 -7.70
C GLN A 97 -19.07 -25.88 -6.60
N ILE A 98 -18.16 -25.12 -6.02
CA ILE A 98 -18.42 -24.17 -4.95
C ILE A 98 -17.70 -22.86 -5.27
N GLY A 99 -18.41 -21.74 -5.21
CA GLY A 99 -17.83 -20.40 -5.30
C GLY A 99 -18.49 -19.46 -4.31
N GLY A 100 -18.10 -18.18 -4.31
CA GLY A 100 -18.78 -17.21 -3.46
C GLY A 100 -18.09 -15.87 -3.33
N THR A 101 -18.64 -15.07 -2.44
CA THR A 101 -18.10 -13.77 -2.04
C THR A 101 -18.21 -13.62 -0.53
N VAL A 102 -17.23 -12.98 0.10
CA VAL A 102 -17.28 -12.63 1.51
C VAL A 102 -17.27 -11.12 1.63
N GLN A 103 -18.32 -10.56 2.23
CA GLN A 103 -18.32 -9.17 2.67
C GLN A 103 -17.69 -9.12 4.06
N ALA A 104 -16.41 -8.76 4.12
CA ALA A 104 -15.64 -8.71 5.36
C ALA A 104 -15.54 -7.27 5.87
N THR A 105 -15.63 -7.10 7.19
CA THR A 105 -15.35 -5.82 7.85
C THR A 105 -14.06 -5.98 8.64
N ASN A 106 -12.91 -5.77 8.00
CA ASN A 106 -11.64 -5.72 8.70
C ASN A 106 -11.55 -4.42 9.50
N LEU A 107 -10.63 -4.36 10.46
CA LEU A 107 -10.37 -3.12 11.19
C LEU A 107 -8.91 -2.69 11.01
N VAL A 108 -8.71 -1.39 10.80
CA VAL A 108 -7.39 -0.77 10.87
C VAL A 108 -7.37 0.14 12.08
N ASN A 109 -6.56 -0.20 13.09
CA ASN A 109 -6.57 0.48 14.40
C ASN A 109 -7.98 0.59 15.02
N GLY A 110 -8.79 -0.46 14.88
CA GLY A 110 -10.17 -0.49 15.38
C GLY A 110 -11.20 0.25 14.51
N VAL A 111 -10.79 0.90 13.42
CA VAL A 111 -11.71 1.54 12.48
C VAL A 111 -12.12 0.54 11.42
N ALA A 112 -13.43 0.38 11.22
CA ALA A 112 -13.99 -0.54 10.23
C ALA A 112 -13.60 -0.15 8.79
N VAL A 113 -13.08 -1.13 8.06
CA VAL A 113 -12.69 -1.06 6.65
C VAL A 113 -13.41 -2.20 5.91
N PRO A 114 -14.61 -1.94 5.34
CA PRO A 114 -15.35 -2.95 4.62
C PRO A 114 -14.63 -3.32 3.31
N MET A 115 -14.62 -4.60 2.97
CA MET A 115 -14.06 -5.10 1.72
C MET A 115 -14.77 -6.36 1.24
N THR A 116 -14.62 -6.65 -0.05
CA THR A 116 -15.11 -7.88 -0.66
C THR A 116 -13.95 -8.81 -0.95
N ILE A 117 -14.08 -10.07 -0.52
CA ILE A 117 -13.18 -11.17 -0.86
C ILE A 117 -13.95 -12.08 -1.83
N THR A 118 -13.34 -12.40 -2.96
CA THR A 118 -13.93 -13.30 -3.96
C THR A 118 -13.36 -14.70 -3.77
N ILE A 119 -14.25 -15.70 -3.68
CA ILE A 119 -13.91 -17.11 -3.69
C ILE A 119 -14.20 -17.62 -5.12
N PRO A 120 -13.16 -17.94 -5.91
CA PRO A 120 -13.35 -18.45 -7.25
C PRO A 120 -14.06 -19.81 -7.21
N THR A 121 -14.86 -20.07 -8.24
CA THR A 121 -15.53 -21.36 -8.40
C THR A 121 -14.50 -22.49 -8.44
N THR A 122 -14.62 -23.41 -7.49
CA THR A 122 -13.71 -24.51 -7.23
C THR A 122 -14.47 -25.81 -7.38
N THR A 123 -13.95 -26.76 -8.15
CA THR A 123 -14.52 -28.10 -8.27
C THR A 123 -14.44 -28.83 -6.93
N VAL A 124 -15.53 -29.46 -6.51
CA VAL A 124 -15.58 -30.28 -5.30
C VAL A 124 -14.78 -31.57 -5.53
N PRO A 125 -13.75 -31.85 -4.73
CA PRO A 125 -13.03 -33.12 -4.81
C PRO A 125 -13.97 -34.30 -4.54
N ALA A 126 -13.69 -35.45 -5.18
CA ALA A 126 -14.52 -36.65 -5.04
C ALA A 126 -14.59 -37.20 -3.60
N SER A 127 -13.60 -36.92 -2.76
CA SER A 127 -13.60 -37.29 -1.34
C SER A 127 -12.72 -36.33 -0.52
N GLY A 128 -12.86 -36.38 0.81
CA GLY A 128 -12.04 -35.60 1.72
C GLY A 128 -12.51 -34.15 1.90
N PRO A 129 -11.71 -33.33 2.61
CA PRO A 129 -12.02 -31.94 2.88
C PRO A 129 -11.89 -31.07 1.63
N ILE A 130 -12.52 -29.89 1.66
CA ILE A 130 -12.48 -28.91 0.56
C ILE A 130 -11.76 -27.66 1.06
N ALA A 131 -10.68 -27.26 0.40
CA ALA A 131 -10.03 -25.98 0.67
C ALA A 131 -10.65 -24.89 -0.22
N LEU A 132 -11.18 -23.84 0.40
CA LEU A 132 -11.74 -22.68 -0.27
C LEU A 132 -10.82 -21.48 -0.02
N THR A 133 -10.25 -20.94 -1.10
CA THR A 133 -9.34 -19.79 -1.04
C THR A 133 -10.03 -18.56 -1.60
N GLY A 134 -10.23 -17.54 -0.77
CA GLY A 134 -10.74 -16.23 -1.16
C GLY A 134 -9.63 -15.19 -1.21
N THR A 135 -9.72 -14.23 -2.13
CA THR A 135 -8.83 -13.06 -2.16
C THR A 135 -9.61 -11.76 -2.33
N GLY A 136 -9.17 -10.69 -1.67
CA GLY A 136 -9.77 -9.36 -1.80
C GLY A 136 -8.73 -8.26 -1.58
N VAL A 137 -8.95 -7.08 -2.18
CA VAL A 137 -8.08 -5.92 -1.98
C VAL A 137 -8.74 -5.00 -0.96
N MET A 138 -8.02 -4.72 0.13
CA MET A 138 -8.51 -3.82 1.17
C MET A 138 -8.44 -2.37 0.68
N PRO A 139 -9.48 -1.55 0.95
CA PRO A 139 -9.43 -0.11 0.71
C PRO A 139 -8.15 0.51 1.29
N ALA A 140 -7.61 1.47 0.57
CA ALA A 140 -6.34 2.07 0.95
C ALA A 140 -6.46 2.88 2.24
N PHE A 141 -5.50 2.72 3.15
CA PHE A 141 -5.33 3.57 4.32
C PHE A 141 -3.99 4.29 4.25
N THR A 142 -3.88 5.42 4.94
CA THR A 142 -2.64 6.21 4.96
C THR A 142 -1.79 5.85 6.17
N ALA A 143 -0.52 5.54 5.94
CA ALA A 143 0.46 5.36 7.00
C ALA A 143 0.59 6.67 7.82
N GLY A 144 0.50 6.53 9.14
CA GLY A 144 0.52 7.63 10.10
C GLY A 144 1.91 8.26 10.26
N PRO A 145 2.08 9.13 11.27
CA PRO A 145 3.38 9.68 11.63
C PRO A 145 4.41 8.58 11.92
N GLU A 146 5.69 8.89 11.73
CA GLU A 146 6.79 7.99 12.05
C GLU A 146 6.67 7.42 13.47
N GLY A 147 6.91 6.11 13.60
CA GLY A 147 6.84 5.39 14.87
C GLY A 147 5.45 4.85 15.22
N THR A 148 4.40 5.27 14.52
CA THR A 148 3.06 4.67 14.68
C THR A 148 2.99 3.28 14.04
N THR A 149 2.15 2.41 14.59
CA THR A 149 1.84 1.09 14.03
C THR A 149 0.37 1.04 13.66
N HIS A 150 0.07 0.56 12.46
CA HIS A 150 -1.28 0.24 12.02
C HIS A 150 -1.50 -1.26 12.16
N GLU A 151 -2.39 -1.65 13.06
CA GLU A 151 -2.82 -3.04 13.20
C GLU A 151 -4.00 -3.30 12.28
N ILE A 152 -3.92 -4.39 11.52
CA ILE A 152 -4.97 -4.88 10.65
C ILE A 152 -5.55 -6.13 11.31
N THR A 153 -6.83 -6.08 11.68
CA THR A 153 -7.52 -7.20 12.32
C THR A 153 -8.70 -7.68 11.48
N ALA A 154 -8.97 -8.98 11.54
CA ALA A 154 -10.19 -9.55 10.97
C ALA A 154 -11.39 -9.23 11.88
N GLY A 155 -12.49 -8.78 11.27
CA GLY A 155 -13.76 -8.54 11.97
C GLY A 155 -14.88 -9.43 11.42
N ALA A 156 -16.12 -9.01 11.67
CA ALA A 156 -17.30 -9.74 11.23
C ALA A 156 -17.38 -9.86 9.70
N GLN A 157 -17.98 -10.95 9.24
CA GLN A 157 -18.07 -11.30 7.83
C GLN A 157 -19.47 -11.80 7.48
N LYS A 158 -19.93 -11.50 6.27
CA LYS A 158 -21.09 -12.15 5.66
C LYS A 158 -20.60 -12.95 4.46
N VAL A 159 -20.60 -14.28 4.58
CA VAL A 159 -20.14 -15.21 3.55
C VAL A 159 -21.32 -15.57 2.66
N GLY A 160 -21.35 -15.08 1.43
CA GLY A 160 -22.29 -15.50 0.39
C GLY A 160 -21.70 -16.63 -0.45
N MET A 161 -22.14 -17.86 -0.20
CA MET A 161 -21.69 -19.05 -0.91
C MET A 161 -22.66 -19.39 -2.05
N VAL A 162 -22.13 -19.98 -3.12
CA VAL A 162 -22.90 -20.52 -4.24
C VAL A 162 -22.46 -21.95 -4.46
N LEU A 163 -23.37 -22.89 -4.20
CA LEU A 163 -23.19 -24.28 -4.60
C LEU A 163 -23.67 -24.43 -6.04
N LEU A 164 -22.96 -25.21 -6.84
CA LEU A 164 -23.38 -25.57 -8.18
C LEU A 164 -23.57 -27.09 -8.25
N ASN A 165 -24.57 -27.49 -9.03
CA ASN A 165 -24.79 -28.87 -9.46
C ASN A 165 -25.05 -28.82 -10.97
N ASP A 166 -24.10 -29.28 -11.78
CA ASP A 166 -24.13 -29.21 -13.23
C ASP A 166 -24.43 -27.78 -13.74
N GLY A 167 -23.77 -26.80 -13.13
CA GLY A 167 -23.93 -25.38 -13.44
C GLY A 167 -25.16 -24.69 -12.84
N THR A 168 -26.06 -25.41 -12.17
CA THR A 168 -27.25 -24.82 -11.52
C THR A 168 -26.87 -24.20 -10.17
N PRO A 169 -27.01 -22.86 -9.98
CA PRO A 169 -26.57 -22.19 -8.76
C PRO A 169 -27.61 -22.28 -7.64
N SER A 170 -27.13 -22.55 -6.42
CA SER A 170 -27.88 -22.51 -5.17
C SER A 170 -27.17 -21.58 -4.17
N PRO A 171 -27.52 -20.28 -4.14
CA PRO A 171 -26.88 -19.31 -3.27
C PRO A 171 -27.41 -19.38 -1.83
N PHE A 172 -26.54 -19.11 -0.86
CA PHE A 172 -26.91 -18.95 0.55
C PHE A 172 -25.92 -18.05 1.29
N ASP A 173 -26.39 -17.39 2.34
CA ASP A 173 -25.59 -16.48 3.15
C ASP A 173 -25.32 -17.09 4.54
N ILE A 174 -24.10 -16.89 5.04
CA ILE A 174 -23.63 -17.34 6.34
C ILE A 174 -23.02 -16.13 7.06
N PRO A 175 -23.70 -15.54 8.06
CA PRO A 175 -23.07 -14.54 8.91
C PRO A 175 -22.04 -15.23 9.81
N CYS A 176 -20.87 -14.63 9.93
CA CYS A 176 -19.74 -15.14 10.68
C CYS A 176 -19.12 -14.03 11.53
N THR A 177 -18.76 -14.34 12.77
CA THR A 177 -18.04 -13.43 13.66
C THR A 177 -16.81 -14.11 14.24
N PRO A 178 -15.65 -13.42 14.34
CA PRO A 178 -14.52 -13.96 15.08
C PRO A 178 -14.93 -14.35 16.51
N ALA A 179 -14.47 -15.51 16.99
CA ALA A 179 -14.74 -15.96 18.34
C ALA A 179 -14.25 -14.93 19.38
N ALA A 180 -15.00 -14.78 20.47
CA ALA A 180 -14.68 -13.80 21.50
C ALA A 180 -13.34 -14.12 22.20
N GLY A 181 -12.53 -13.10 22.45
CA GLY A 181 -11.28 -13.21 23.21
C GLY A 181 -10.08 -13.78 22.44
N GLN A 182 -10.25 -14.14 21.17
CA GLN A 182 -9.13 -14.57 20.33
C GLN A 182 -8.36 -13.39 19.73
N ASN A 183 -7.11 -13.64 19.33
CA ASN A 183 -6.32 -12.68 18.58
C ASN A 183 -6.77 -12.66 17.10
N THR A 184 -7.27 -11.52 16.64
CA THR A 184 -7.69 -11.34 15.24
C THR A 184 -6.69 -10.54 14.40
N LEU A 185 -5.48 -10.29 14.90
CA LEU A 185 -4.42 -9.59 14.17
C LEU A 185 -3.95 -10.40 12.96
N ILE A 186 -4.23 -9.90 11.75
CA ILE A 186 -3.81 -10.55 10.49
C ILE A 186 -2.58 -9.89 9.87
N GLY A 187 -2.20 -8.70 10.33
CA GLY A 187 -1.00 -8.03 9.88
C GLY A 187 -0.82 -6.67 10.56
N SER A 188 0.35 -6.08 10.38
CA SER A 188 0.63 -4.73 10.85
C SER A 188 1.57 -3.98 9.93
N VAL A 189 1.44 -2.65 9.91
CA VAL A 189 2.28 -1.75 9.12
C VAL A 189 2.86 -0.68 10.04
N LYS A 190 4.18 -0.69 10.24
CA LYS A 190 4.87 0.35 11.02
C LYS A 190 5.24 1.54 10.14
N ALA A 191 4.86 2.73 10.56
CA ALA A 191 5.20 3.97 9.88
C ALA A 191 6.68 4.33 10.09
N THR A 192 7.40 4.57 9.00
CA THR A 192 8.77 5.09 8.99
C THR A 192 8.81 6.57 8.62
N ALA A 193 9.96 7.21 8.78
CA ALA A 193 10.16 8.58 8.32
C ALA A 193 9.70 8.75 6.86
N ALA A 194 8.94 9.81 6.59
CA ALA A 194 8.63 10.19 5.21
C ALA A 194 9.95 10.48 4.45
N PRO A 195 10.05 10.16 3.15
CA PRO A 195 11.26 10.42 2.40
C PRO A 195 11.57 11.93 2.42
N ALA A 196 12.83 12.27 2.64
CA ALA A 196 13.26 13.67 2.63
C ALA A 196 13.00 14.28 1.25
N SER A 197 12.45 15.50 1.23
CA SER A 197 12.22 16.22 -0.01
C SER A 197 13.15 17.41 -0.17
N THR A 198 13.38 17.80 -1.41
CA THR A 198 14.10 19.00 -1.78
C THR A 198 13.17 19.92 -2.55
N THR A 199 12.99 21.15 -2.06
CA THR A 199 12.31 22.21 -2.82
C THR A 199 13.36 23.07 -3.51
N THR A 200 13.15 23.37 -4.79
CA THR A 200 13.89 24.39 -5.55
C THR A 200 12.96 25.52 -5.92
N LEU A 201 13.50 26.74 -6.08
CA LEU A 201 12.69 27.94 -6.30
C LEU A 201 13.31 28.85 -7.35
N LYS A 202 12.53 29.16 -8.38
CA LYS A 202 12.85 30.16 -9.41
C LYS A 202 11.85 31.31 -9.35
N ALA A 203 12.35 32.54 -9.40
CA ALA A 203 11.52 33.75 -9.40
C ALA A 203 11.93 34.66 -10.55
N LYS A 204 10.96 35.08 -11.37
CA LYS A 204 11.19 35.97 -12.52
C LYS A 204 10.17 37.10 -12.54
N TYR A 205 10.65 38.33 -12.67
CA TYR A 205 9.81 39.50 -12.91
C TYR A 205 9.86 39.91 -14.37
N VAL A 206 8.69 40.14 -14.97
CA VAL A 206 8.56 40.60 -16.36
C VAL A 206 8.02 42.03 -16.35
N LYS A 207 8.86 42.99 -16.73
CA LYS A 207 8.54 44.43 -16.70
C LYS A 207 7.34 44.77 -17.58
N LYS A 208 7.29 44.23 -18.81
CA LYS A 208 6.22 44.47 -19.80
C LYS A 208 4.82 44.15 -19.26
N SER A 209 4.68 43.06 -18.49
CA SER A 209 3.40 42.65 -17.91
C SER A 209 3.19 43.08 -16.46
N ARG A 210 4.23 43.64 -15.81
CA ARG A 210 4.26 43.99 -14.37
C ARG A 210 3.88 42.80 -13.47
N LYS A 211 4.30 41.58 -13.86
CA LYS A 211 4.03 40.34 -13.13
C LYS A 211 5.33 39.72 -12.64
N ALA A 212 5.31 39.23 -11.41
CA ALA A 212 6.33 38.33 -10.89
C ALA A 212 5.76 36.91 -10.87
N THR A 213 6.43 36.00 -11.56
CA THR A 213 6.10 34.57 -11.57
C THR A 213 7.13 33.85 -10.72
N VAL A 214 6.67 33.04 -9.78
CA VAL A 214 7.50 32.16 -8.97
C VAL A 214 7.08 30.73 -9.25
N THR A 215 8.07 29.87 -9.42
CA THR A 215 7.89 28.45 -9.69
C THR A 215 8.73 27.69 -8.66
N ALA A 216 8.09 26.82 -7.89
CA ALA A 216 8.75 25.87 -7.02
C ALA A 216 8.64 24.47 -7.62
N SER A 217 9.70 23.68 -7.49
CA SER A 217 9.70 22.26 -7.83
C SER A 217 10.16 21.46 -6.63
N VAL A 218 9.43 20.40 -6.30
CA VAL A 218 9.69 19.49 -5.18
C VAL A 218 10.05 18.13 -5.73
N SER A 219 11.13 17.55 -5.24
CA SER A 219 11.52 16.17 -5.54
C SER A 219 11.80 15.41 -4.25
N ALA A 220 11.57 14.10 -4.28
CA ALA A 220 11.97 13.16 -3.25
C ALA A 220 12.41 11.85 -3.93
N PRO A 221 13.45 11.15 -3.44
CA PRO A 221 13.87 9.88 -4.01
C PRO A 221 12.73 8.84 -3.99
N GLY A 222 12.46 8.21 -5.14
CA GLY A 222 11.47 7.12 -5.25
C GLY A 222 10.01 7.52 -5.01
N ALA A 223 9.69 8.81 -4.86
CA ALA A 223 8.35 9.29 -4.58
C ALA A 223 7.94 10.41 -5.52
N ASN A 224 6.63 10.50 -5.81
CA ASN A 224 6.02 11.60 -6.55
C ASN A 224 5.32 12.54 -5.56
N PRO A 225 5.92 13.70 -5.19
CA PRO A 225 5.36 14.56 -4.16
C PRO A 225 4.02 15.16 -4.58
N SER A 226 3.02 15.01 -3.72
CA SER A 226 1.73 15.71 -3.78
C SER A 226 1.58 16.64 -2.57
N GLY A 227 0.57 17.50 -2.55
CA GLY A 227 0.33 18.47 -1.49
C GLY A 227 0.38 19.91 -1.98
N THR A 228 0.87 20.83 -1.16
CA THR A 228 0.83 22.27 -1.47
C THR A 228 2.16 22.99 -1.23
N ILE A 229 2.35 24.08 -1.97
CA ILE A 229 3.42 25.05 -1.75
C ILE A 229 2.80 26.38 -1.31
N THR A 230 3.26 26.90 -0.18
CA THR A 230 2.97 28.28 0.24
C THR A 230 4.12 29.20 -0.17
N PHE A 231 3.87 30.05 -1.16
CA PHE A 231 4.80 31.09 -1.60
C PHE A 231 4.63 32.35 -0.76
N THR A 232 5.72 32.84 -0.19
CA THR A 232 5.77 34.07 0.62
C THR A 232 6.72 35.08 0.01
N LEU A 233 6.23 36.26 -0.37
CA LEU A 233 7.01 37.40 -0.84
C LEU A 233 7.10 38.45 0.27
N LYS A 234 8.31 38.69 0.78
CA LYS A 234 8.59 39.67 1.84
C LYS A 234 9.45 40.83 1.34
N LYS A 235 9.03 42.06 1.66
CA LYS A 235 9.80 43.30 1.49
C LYS A 235 9.70 44.13 2.77
N GLY A 236 10.73 44.10 3.61
CA GLY A 236 10.67 44.67 4.95
C GLY A 236 9.55 44.02 5.77
N LYS A 237 8.63 44.83 6.34
CA LYS A 237 7.44 44.36 7.06
C LYS A 237 6.29 43.90 6.14
N LYS A 238 6.32 44.23 4.84
CA LYS A 238 5.25 43.87 3.89
C LYS A 238 5.39 42.41 3.46
N VAL A 239 4.33 41.63 3.61
CA VAL A 239 4.26 40.21 3.25
C VAL A 239 3.08 39.97 2.30
N LYS A 240 3.28 39.16 1.27
CA LYS A 240 2.21 38.61 0.43
C LYS A 240 2.40 37.11 0.32
N THR A 241 1.33 36.34 0.54
CA THR A 241 1.34 34.88 0.45
C THR A 241 0.42 34.38 -0.66
N LYS A 242 0.74 33.21 -1.23
CA LYS A 242 -0.15 32.43 -2.09
C LYS A 242 0.14 30.94 -1.89
N THR A 243 -0.90 30.17 -1.64
CA THR A 243 -0.82 28.70 -1.56
C THR A 243 -1.31 28.09 -2.87
N VAL A 244 -0.58 27.13 -3.39
CA VAL A 244 -0.88 26.47 -4.67
C VAL A 244 -0.63 24.97 -4.50
N ALA A 245 -1.56 24.14 -4.99
CA ALA A 245 -1.36 22.69 -5.04
C ALA A 245 -0.24 22.32 -6.02
N ILE A 246 0.49 21.24 -5.72
CA ILE A 246 1.51 20.69 -6.62
C ILE A 246 0.83 19.86 -7.70
N THR A 247 1.27 20.03 -8.94
CA THR A 247 0.91 19.15 -10.06
C THR A 247 2.20 18.72 -10.75
N GLY A 248 2.46 17.41 -10.79
CA GLY A 248 3.70 16.86 -11.35
C GLY A 248 4.97 17.38 -10.66
N GLY A 249 4.98 17.46 -9.33
CA GLY A 249 6.11 17.96 -8.55
C GLY A 249 6.37 19.47 -8.66
N THR A 250 5.54 20.24 -9.38
CA THR A 250 5.72 21.69 -9.56
C THR A 250 4.50 22.49 -9.11
N ALA A 251 4.76 23.68 -8.53
CA ALA A 251 3.74 24.69 -8.24
C ALA A 251 4.17 26.05 -8.79
N LYS A 252 3.22 26.84 -9.29
CA LYS A 252 3.47 28.15 -9.90
C LYS A 252 2.51 29.20 -9.36
N ALA A 253 3.05 30.31 -8.86
CA ALA A 253 2.27 31.45 -8.42
C ALA A 253 2.65 32.72 -9.19
N THR A 254 1.65 33.57 -9.47
CA THR A 254 1.86 34.88 -10.09
C THR A 254 1.42 35.99 -9.15
N PHE A 255 2.32 36.94 -8.90
CA PHE A 255 2.11 38.14 -8.10
C PHE A 255 2.06 39.37 -9.01
N LYS A 256 1.03 40.20 -8.82
CA LYS A 256 0.80 41.45 -9.56
C LYS A 256 0.87 42.64 -8.60
N LYS A 257 0.94 43.85 -9.15
CA LYS A 257 0.91 45.12 -8.39
C LYS A 257 1.97 45.12 -7.26
N LEU A 258 3.22 44.83 -7.64
CA LEU A 258 4.35 44.85 -6.72
C LEU A 258 5.08 46.20 -6.82
N PRO A 259 5.26 46.93 -5.71
CA PRO A 259 6.15 48.10 -5.69
C PRO A 259 7.57 47.73 -6.11
N LYS A 260 8.29 48.66 -6.76
CA LYS A 260 9.71 48.49 -7.10
C LYS A 260 10.53 48.16 -5.85
N GLY A 261 11.54 47.30 -5.98
CA GLY A 261 12.43 46.93 -4.87
C GLY A 261 12.89 45.48 -4.88
N LYS A 262 13.65 45.11 -3.86
CA LYS A 262 14.14 43.74 -3.62
C LYS A 262 13.18 43.00 -2.69
N TYR A 263 12.83 41.78 -3.04
CA TYR A 263 11.96 40.89 -2.28
C TYR A 263 12.72 39.61 -1.92
N LYS A 264 12.47 39.08 -0.72
CA LYS A 264 12.78 37.71 -0.34
C LYS A 264 11.57 36.85 -0.68
N VAL A 265 11.76 35.84 -1.53
CA VAL A 265 10.73 34.87 -1.92
C VAL A 265 11.05 33.57 -1.22
N THR A 266 10.10 33.04 -0.46
CA THR A 266 10.19 31.72 0.17
C THR A 266 9.09 30.84 -0.39
N ALA A 267 9.40 29.58 -0.64
CA ALA A 267 8.44 28.54 -0.96
C ALA A 267 8.56 27.46 0.11
N SER A 268 7.46 27.18 0.82
CA SER A 268 7.39 26.14 1.84
C SER A 268 6.48 25.03 1.36
N TYR A 269 7.01 23.81 1.30
CA TYR A 269 6.30 22.60 0.92
C TYR A 269 5.77 21.87 2.15
N THR A 270 4.52 21.45 2.06
CA THR A 270 3.87 20.52 3.00
C THR A 270 3.04 19.53 2.20
N GLY A 271 3.21 18.23 2.44
CA GLY A 271 2.48 17.21 1.67
C GLY A 271 2.90 15.78 1.99
N SER A 272 2.81 14.93 0.97
CA SER A 272 2.97 13.47 1.06
C SER A 272 4.39 12.97 1.36
N VAL A 273 5.39 13.86 1.38
CA VAL A 273 6.78 13.54 1.73
C VAL A 273 7.29 14.55 2.75
N GLY A 274 8.52 14.36 3.27
CA GLY A 274 9.10 15.24 4.29
C GLY A 274 9.01 16.71 3.88
N SER A 275 8.64 17.59 4.81
CA SER A 275 8.49 19.03 4.53
C SER A 275 9.83 19.66 4.16
N SER A 276 9.84 20.59 3.21
CA SER A 276 11.05 21.31 2.79
C SER A 276 10.74 22.75 2.41
N SER A 277 11.76 23.59 2.32
CA SER A 277 11.58 24.98 1.91
C SER A 277 12.76 25.50 1.11
N ALA A 278 12.52 26.50 0.27
CA ALA A 278 13.54 27.17 -0.51
C ALA A 278 13.34 28.68 -0.48
N THR A 279 14.43 29.43 -0.53
CA THR A 279 14.40 30.90 -0.55
C THR A 279 15.25 31.45 -1.68
N THR A 280 14.74 32.47 -2.38
CA THR A 280 15.48 33.22 -3.41
C THR A 280 15.20 34.72 -3.32
N LYS A 281 15.98 35.52 -4.06
CA LYS A 281 15.81 36.97 -4.15
C LYS A 281 15.12 37.33 -5.46
N LEU A 282 14.19 38.28 -5.42
CA LEU A 282 13.50 38.82 -6.60
C LEU A 282 13.66 40.34 -6.64
N LYS A 283 14.13 40.87 -7.77
CA LYS A 283 14.21 42.33 -8.00
C LYS A 283 13.09 42.77 -8.94
N VAL A 284 12.21 43.64 -8.45
CA VAL A 284 11.15 44.31 -9.23
C VAL A 284 11.66 45.68 -9.67
N ARG A 285 11.65 45.93 -10.98
CA ARG A 285 12.16 47.15 -11.63
C ARG A 285 11.05 47.93 -12.33
#